data_AF-A0A9E0IMV5-F1
#
_entry.id   AF-A0A9E0IMV5-F1
#
_cell.length_a   1.000
_cell.length_b   1.000
_cell.length_c   1.000
_cell.angle_alpha   90.00
_cell.angle_beta   90.00
_cell.angle_gamma   90.00
#
_symmetry.space_group_name_H-M   'P 1'
#
loop_
_entity.id
_entity.type
_entity.pdbx_description
1 polymer ?
#
loop_
_entity_poly.entity_id
_entity_poly.type
_entity_poly.pdbx_seq_one_letter_code
_entity_poly.pdbx_strand_id
1 'polypeptide(L)'
;MKTLAALCILALGLSTAACSKKVSTDDLAKLKSEACACRDKRCGDKVEKKMMSLLDGVKETDLDKEGINLTMEVALCVASAQAGISNN
;
A
#
# COMPACT_ATOMS: atom_id res chain seq x y z
N MET A 1 -20.08 10.98 22.80
CA MET A 1 -19.74 12.33 22.28
C MET A 1 -18.49 12.84 22.98
N LYS A 2 -17.32 12.58 22.39
CA LYS A 2 -15.99 13.15 22.73
C LYS A 2 -15.02 12.49 21.75
N THR A 3 -14.07 13.26 21.21
CA THR A 3 -13.12 12.93 20.12
C THR A 3 -13.57 13.25 18.68
N LEU A 4 -14.07 14.47 18.45
CA LEU A 4 -14.10 15.14 17.14
C LEU A 4 -13.26 16.43 17.21
N ALA A 5 -12.02 16.33 17.71
CA ALA A 5 -11.14 17.48 17.95
C ALA A 5 -9.70 17.26 17.46
N ALA A 6 -9.50 16.42 16.44
CA ALA A 6 -8.18 16.19 15.83
C ALA A 6 -8.14 16.46 14.32
N LEU A 7 -9.18 17.09 13.75
CA LEU A 7 -9.09 17.78 12.47
C LEU A 7 -8.79 19.24 12.77
N CYS A 8 -7.54 19.71 12.63
CA CYS A 8 -7.23 21.14 12.34
C CYS A 8 -5.75 21.55 12.21
N ILE A 9 -4.74 20.66 12.26
CA ILE A 9 -3.32 21.11 12.29
C ILE A 9 -2.44 20.45 11.23
N LEU A 10 -2.82 20.52 9.96
CA LEU A 10 -1.91 20.21 8.83
C LEU A 10 -1.81 21.37 7.83
N ALA A 11 -2.02 22.60 8.32
CA ALA A 11 -1.58 23.81 7.64
C ALA A 11 -0.25 24.24 8.27
N LEU A 12 0.86 23.73 7.76
CA LEU A 12 2.19 24.32 7.84
C LEU A 12 3.02 23.66 6.74
N GLY A 13 3.33 24.45 5.72
CA GLY A 13 4.00 24.00 4.52
C GLY A 13 5.37 23.40 4.80
N LEU A 14 5.88 22.68 3.82
CA LEU A 14 7.31 22.65 3.55
C LEU A 14 7.50 22.49 2.04
N SER A 15 7.86 23.60 1.43
CA SER A 15 8.43 23.68 0.10
C SER A 15 9.78 22.96 0.11
N THR A 16 9.76 21.64 -0.07
CA THR A 16 10.94 20.92 -0.53
C THR A 16 10.51 20.14 -1.76
N ALA A 17 10.92 20.65 -2.92
CA ALA A 17 11.23 19.83 -4.07
C ALA A 17 12.36 18.87 -3.67
N ALA A 18 12.02 17.89 -2.84
CA ALA A 18 12.74 16.63 -2.80
C ALA A 18 12.18 15.83 -3.97
N CYS A 19 13.06 15.26 -4.79
CA CYS A 19 12.70 14.09 -5.58
C CYS A 19 12.38 12.94 -4.62
N SER A 20 11.28 13.05 -3.89
CA SER A 20 10.70 11.94 -3.16
C SER A 20 10.33 10.94 -4.22
N LYS A 21 10.91 9.74 -4.17
CA LYS A 21 10.36 8.57 -4.84
C LYS A 21 8.93 8.41 -4.34
N LYS A 22 7.98 9.13 -4.96
CA LYS A 22 6.56 8.83 -4.83
C LYS A 22 6.45 7.43 -5.40
N VAL A 23 6.02 6.49 -4.57
CA VAL A 23 5.49 5.24 -5.09
C VAL A 23 4.37 5.62 -6.05
N SER A 24 4.54 5.25 -7.31
CA SER A 24 3.51 5.48 -8.31
C SER A 24 2.31 4.60 -7.96
N THR A 25 1.12 5.19 -7.87
CA THR A 25 -0.12 4.43 -7.68
C THR A 25 -0.31 3.38 -8.78
N ASP A 26 0.26 3.62 -9.97
CA ASP A 26 0.30 2.67 -11.07
C ASP A 26 1.10 1.38 -10.74
N ASP A 27 2.22 1.50 -10.04
CA ASP A 27 3.02 0.35 -9.61
C ASP A 27 2.29 -0.47 -8.55
N LEU A 28 1.62 0.23 -7.61
CA LEU A 28 0.74 -0.38 -6.61
C LEU A 28 -0.46 -1.10 -7.25
N ALA A 29 -1.09 -0.50 -8.26
CA ALA A 29 -2.21 -1.10 -8.99
C ALA A 29 -1.80 -2.37 -9.77
N LYS A 30 -0.61 -2.37 -10.37
CA LYS A 30 -0.02 -3.56 -10.98
C LYS A 30 0.26 -4.65 -9.94
N LEU A 31 0.85 -4.28 -8.80
CA LEU A 31 1.08 -5.22 -7.71
C LEU A 31 -0.20 -5.82 -7.17
N LYS A 32 -1.28 -5.04 -7.06
CA LYS A 32 -2.60 -5.54 -6.65
C LYS A 32 -3.06 -6.63 -7.60
N SER A 33 -2.97 -6.37 -8.90
CA SER A 33 -3.38 -7.33 -9.93
C SER A 33 -2.56 -8.62 -9.85
N GLU A 34 -1.24 -8.51 -9.63
CA GLU A 34 -0.36 -9.66 -9.39
C GLU A 34 -0.72 -10.41 -8.10
N ALA A 35 -0.93 -9.69 -6.98
CA ALA A 35 -1.30 -10.27 -5.70
C ALA A 35 -2.62 -11.05 -5.78
N CYS A 36 -3.63 -10.48 -6.42
CA CYS A 36 -4.94 -11.10 -6.53
C CYS A 36 -4.96 -12.25 -7.56
N ALA A 37 -4.00 -12.29 -8.47
CA ALA A 37 -3.79 -13.44 -9.36
C ALA A 37 -3.05 -14.59 -8.68
N CYS A 38 -2.39 -14.35 -7.53
CA CYS A 38 -1.69 -15.40 -6.80
C CYS A 38 -2.66 -16.41 -6.20
N ARG A 39 -2.43 -17.70 -6.48
CA ARG A 39 -3.22 -18.82 -5.94
C ARG A 39 -2.47 -19.68 -4.94
N ASP A 40 -1.21 -19.35 -4.68
CA ASP A 40 -0.35 -20.10 -3.79
C ASP A 40 0.52 -19.17 -2.95
N LYS A 41 0.99 -19.71 -1.83
CA LYS A 41 1.83 -18.99 -0.87
C LYS A 41 3.11 -18.45 -1.47
N ARG A 42 3.77 -19.17 -2.41
CA ARG A 42 5.04 -18.70 -3.00
C ARG A 42 4.82 -17.47 -3.87
N CYS A 43 3.70 -17.40 -4.58
CA CYS A 43 3.32 -16.22 -5.33
C CYS A 43 3.02 -15.05 -4.38
N GLY A 44 2.22 -15.29 -3.32
CA GLY A 44 1.94 -14.29 -2.29
C GLY A 44 3.22 -13.70 -1.66
N ASP A 45 4.15 -14.55 -1.22
CA ASP A 45 5.43 -14.14 -0.62
C ASP A 45 6.30 -13.30 -1.59
N LYS A 46 6.26 -13.61 -2.89
CA LYS A 46 6.99 -12.81 -3.90
C LYS A 46 6.38 -11.42 -4.06
N VAL A 47 5.06 -11.32 -4.09
CA VAL A 47 4.39 -10.02 -4.23
C VAL A 47 4.54 -9.19 -2.97
N GLU A 48 4.48 -9.80 -1.79
CA GLU A 48 4.76 -9.13 -0.51
C GLU A 48 6.17 -8.51 -0.49
N LYS A 49 7.19 -9.24 -0.93
CA LYS A 49 8.56 -8.71 -1.03
C LYS A 49 8.68 -7.54 -2.00
N LYS A 50 7.98 -7.60 -3.13
CA LYS A 50 7.91 -6.47 -4.07
C LYS A 50 7.25 -5.25 -3.43
N MET A 51 6.14 -5.46 -2.71
CA MET A 51 5.43 -4.39 -2.01
C MET A 51 6.32 -3.74 -0.95
N MET A 52 6.97 -4.55 -0.10
CA MET A 52 7.93 -4.06 0.88
C MET A 52 9.08 -3.28 0.22
N SER A 53 9.60 -3.74 -0.92
CA SER A 53 10.68 -3.04 -1.63
C SER A 53 10.22 -1.72 -2.24
N LEU A 54 8.96 -1.61 -2.66
CA LEU A 54 8.37 -0.36 -3.15
C LEU A 54 8.13 0.64 -2.02
N LEU A 55 7.69 0.14 -0.86
CA LEU A 55 7.44 0.95 0.32
C LEU A 55 8.71 1.22 1.14
N ASP A 56 9.84 0.62 0.78
CA ASP A 56 11.11 0.81 1.48
C ASP A 56 11.54 2.29 1.39
N GLY A 57 11.63 2.94 2.55
CA GLY A 57 11.93 4.37 2.64
C GLY A 57 10.74 5.31 2.37
N VAL A 58 9.53 4.77 2.17
CA VAL A 58 8.29 5.55 2.04
C VAL A 58 7.59 5.60 3.39
N LYS A 59 7.30 6.81 3.89
CA LYS A 59 6.50 6.94 5.12
C LYS A 59 5.03 6.81 4.78
N GLU A 60 4.21 6.34 5.73
CA GLU A 60 2.74 6.34 5.56
C GLU A 60 2.20 7.73 5.18
N THR A 61 2.86 8.79 5.63
CA THR A 61 2.50 10.18 5.30
C THR A 61 2.83 10.58 3.86
N ASP A 62 3.68 9.82 3.16
CA ASP A 62 4.06 10.07 1.76
C ASP A 62 3.09 9.40 0.77
N LEU A 63 2.31 8.42 1.25
CA LEU A 63 1.23 7.80 0.51
C LEU A 63 -0.03 8.68 0.61
N ASP A 64 -0.63 8.97 -0.53
CA ASP A 64 -1.97 9.52 -0.55
C ASP A 64 -3.02 8.45 -0.20
N LYS A 65 -4.28 8.86 -0.04
CA LYS A 65 -5.38 7.94 0.29
C LYS A 65 -5.48 6.78 -0.69
N GLU A 66 -5.17 7.01 -1.96
CA GLU A 66 -5.23 6.00 -3.01
C GLU A 66 -4.09 4.98 -2.85
N GLY A 67 -2.86 5.45 -2.60
CA GLY A 67 -1.72 4.58 -2.31
C GLY A 67 -1.93 3.71 -1.06
N ILE A 68 -2.52 4.27 0.00
CA ILE A 68 -2.89 3.50 1.20
C ILE A 68 -3.94 2.43 0.86
N ASN A 69 -4.99 2.79 0.12
CA ASN A 69 -6.04 1.85 -0.27
C ASN A 69 -5.48 0.69 -1.11
N LEU A 70 -4.66 0.99 -2.13
CA LEU A 70 -4.02 -0.03 -2.96
C LEU A 70 -3.10 -0.94 -2.14
N THR A 71 -2.33 -0.38 -1.20
CA THR A 71 -1.44 -1.15 -0.33
C THR A 71 -2.23 -2.14 0.54
N MET A 72 -3.38 -1.72 1.08
CA MET A 72 -4.28 -2.61 1.81
C MET A 72 -4.87 -3.70 0.92
N GLU A 73 -5.29 -3.38 -0.31
CA GLU A 73 -5.82 -4.36 -1.25
C GLU A 73 -4.77 -5.40 -1.67
N VAL A 74 -3.52 -4.98 -1.90
CA VAL A 74 -2.39 -5.89 -2.13
C VAL A 74 -2.22 -6.83 -0.95
N ALA A 75 -2.17 -6.29 0.28
CA ALA A 75 -2.02 -7.08 1.49
C ALA A 75 -3.16 -8.10 1.67
N LEU A 76 -4.41 -7.71 1.37
CA LEU A 76 -5.57 -8.60 1.41
C LEU A 76 -5.44 -9.76 0.40
N CYS A 77 -5.07 -9.46 -0.83
CA CYS A 77 -4.90 -10.48 -1.86
C CYS A 77 -3.72 -11.42 -1.56
N VAL A 78 -2.59 -10.87 -1.09
CA VAL A 78 -1.46 -11.67 -0.60
C VAL A 78 -1.88 -12.57 0.57
N ALA A 79 -2.58 -12.03 1.56
CA ALA A 79 -3.08 -12.81 2.70
C ALA A 79 -4.02 -13.93 2.25
N SER A 80 -4.89 -13.66 1.26
CA SER A 80 -5.78 -14.66 0.67
C SER A 80 -4.99 -15.81 0.02
N ALA A 81 -3.97 -15.47 -0.77
CA ALA A 81 -3.09 -16.43 -1.42
C ALA A 81 -2.25 -17.25 -0.43
N GLN A 82 -1.78 -16.62 0.65
CA GLN A 82 -1.02 -17.29 1.71
C GLN A 82 -1.90 -18.18 2.61
N ALA A 83 -3.13 -17.76 2.88
CA ALA A 83 -4.10 -18.51 3.66
C ALA A 83 -4.67 -19.72 2.89
N GLY A 84 -4.37 -19.85 1.60
CA GLY A 84 -4.97 -20.88 0.74
C GLY A 84 -6.48 -20.71 0.56
N ILE A 85 -7.02 -19.54 0.93
CA ILE A 85 -8.40 -19.15 0.67
C ILE A 85 -8.45 -18.74 -0.79
N SER A 86 -8.48 -19.75 -1.68
CA SER A 86 -8.90 -19.55 -3.06
C SER A 86 -10.37 -19.14 -3.01
N ASN A 87 -10.67 -17.84 -3.06
CA ASN A 87 -12.02 -17.35 -3.34
C ASN A 87 -12.38 -17.88 -4.74
N ASN A 88 -13.14 -18.97 -4.76
CA ASN A 88 -13.81 -19.52 -5.93
C ASN A 88 -15.22 -18.94 -5.98
#